data_AF-A0A9W9JJQ3-F1
#
_entry.id   AF-A0A9W9JJQ3-F1
#
_cell.length_a   1.000
_cell.length_b   1.000
_cell.length_c   1.000
_cell.angle_alpha   90.00
_cell.angle_beta   90.00
_cell.angle_gamma   90.00
#
_symmetry.space_group_name_H-M   'P 1'
#
loop_
_entity.id
_entity.type
_entity.pdbx_description
1 polymer ?
#
loop_
_entity_poly.entity_id
_entity_poly.type
_entity_poly.pdbx_seq_one_letter_code
_entity_poly.pdbx_strand_id
1 'polypeptide(L)'
;MAAILFIFGMFMQALPAVASEALTTDHLGWQGSPNRRGTWDIILSCGTTIFACTWSVQHLNVPAAHDDTRKKILRSCQWMIITILFPEFIMAHAIFEFMMAIEATKSIEGTRKIAVTYPSLIRRLFVQGHTQSNDSEQGKDYKGPEWTLTHSYFANMGGLSFEHTDEQRSTQFPLTAFQYATQIDLYSSPEIYEDDIKDKSKQDYFAKAIAMLQICWLIFSLITRKIRGLHFSQFETLTLGLAVCGVAVYIIYWYKPQGIGMPIKVAKREGSMVPQFVRTYDSFWDVLSNSREEKGSRPVDRIENDNIPLAKSDRWHTTIIVLAVLSAVFGCIHIIAWNFEFPSDVEKLL
;
A
#
# COMPACT_ATOMS: atom_id res chain seq x y z
N MET A 1 7.11 5.59 17.44
CA MET A 1 6.97 6.62 18.49
C MET A 1 7.49 7.99 18.06
N ALA A 2 8.72 8.12 17.54
CA ALA A 2 9.25 9.40 17.05
C ALA A 2 8.42 10.03 15.89
N ALA A 3 7.99 9.22 14.91
CA ALA A 3 7.11 9.70 13.83
C ALA A 3 5.72 10.15 14.35
N ILE A 4 5.20 9.50 15.39
CA ILE A 4 3.90 9.83 15.99
C ILE A 4 3.98 11.15 16.76
N LEU A 5 5.05 11.36 17.52
CA LEU A 5 5.30 12.64 18.21
C LEU A 5 5.57 13.78 17.23
N PHE A 6 6.22 13.48 16.10
CA PHE A 6 6.43 14.46 15.02
C PHE A 6 5.10 14.84 14.34
N ILE A 7 4.26 13.86 13.99
CA ILE A 7 2.92 14.09 13.40
C ILE A 7 2.01 14.85 14.39
N PHE A 8 2.03 14.51 15.68
CA PHE A 8 1.24 15.19 16.71
C PHE A 8 1.74 16.61 16.98
N GLY A 9 3.06 16.82 17.02
CA GLY A 9 3.68 18.13 17.16
C GLY A 9 3.35 19.08 16.00
N MET A 10 3.31 18.55 14.77
CA MET A 10 2.91 19.34 13.61
C MET A 10 1.39 19.57 13.53
N PHE A 11 0.57 18.66 14.05
CA PHE A 11 -0.89 18.84 14.14
C PHE A 11 -1.27 20.03 15.04
N MET A 12 -0.58 20.19 16.18
CA MET A 12 -0.81 21.34 17.08
C MET A 12 -0.37 22.68 16.47
N GLN A 13 0.58 22.67 15.54
CA GLN A 13 1.04 23.88 14.84
C GLN A 13 0.14 24.29 13.66
N ALA A 14 -0.76 23.41 13.21
CA ALA A 14 -1.69 23.68 12.12
C ALA A 14 -3.05 24.28 12.57
N LEU A 15 -3.23 24.52 13.87
CA LEU A 15 -4.38 25.26 14.41
C LEU A 15 -4.14 26.76 14.20
N PRO A 16 -4.98 27.46 13.42
CA PRO A 16 -4.78 28.89 13.17
C PRO A 16 -5.02 29.68 14.46
N ALA A 17 -4.01 30.45 14.88
CA ALA A 17 -4.19 31.49 15.88
C ALA A 17 -4.99 32.66 15.27
N VAL A 18 -6.07 33.05 15.94
CA VAL A 18 -6.90 34.21 15.55
C VAL A 18 -6.29 35.48 16.16
N ALA A 19 -5.94 36.47 15.33
CA ALA A 19 -6.30 37.91 15.46
C ALA A 19 -5.23 38.97 15.05
N SER A 20 -5.76 40.01 14.39
CA SER A 20 -5.47 41.47 14.42
C SER A 20 -4.51 42.16 13.42
N GLU A 21 -5.02 43.30 12.92
CA GLU A 21 -4.63 44.15 11.79
C GLU A 21 -3.22 44.79 11.82
N ALA A 22 -2.58 44.91 10.64
CA ALA A 22 -1.80 46.08 10.21
C ALA A 22 -1.56 46.09 8.68
N LEU A 23 -1.52 47.29 8.10
CA LEU A 23 -1.66 47.63 6.68
C LEU A 23 -0.31 47.73 5.91
N THR A 24 -0.39 47.44 4.59
CA THR A 24 0.49 47.84 3.44
C THR A 24 1.92 47.28 3.30
N THR A 25 2.19 46.60 2.18
CA THR A 25 2.90 47.16 0.99
C THR A 25 3.05 46.13 -0.13
N ASP A 26 3.07 46.63 -1.36
CA ASP A 26 2.92 45.95 -2.64
C ASP A 26 4.19 45.21 -3.11
N HIS A 27 4.50 44.09 -2.45
CA HIS A 27 5.35 43.05 -3.00
C HIS A 27 4.67 41.70 -2.77
N LEU A 28 4.51 40.91 -3.83
CA LEU A 28 4.07 39.51 -3.80
C LEU A 28 5.14 38.65 -3.07
N GLY A 29 5.25 38.83 -1.75
CA GLY A 29 6.15 38.11 -0.86
C GLY A 29 5.43 37.07 -0.01
N TRP A 30 6.20 36.34 0.80
CA TRP A 30 5.68 35.41 1.80
C TRP A 30 4.71 36.13 2.73
N GLN A 31 3.46 35.66 2.82
CA GLN A 31 2.44 36.30 3.67
C GLN A 31 2.40 35.64 5.04
N GLY A 32 2.45 36.45 6.10
CA GLY A 32 2.35 36.00 7.48
C GLY A 32 0.90 36.00 7.99
N SER A 33 0.61 35.08 8.91
CA SER A 33 -0.58 35.12 9.79
C SER A 33 -0.47 36.37 10.70
N PRO A 34 -1.55 37.12 11.03
CA PRO A 34 -2.91 36.62 11.30
C PRO A 34 -4.07 37.15 10.43
N ASN A 35 -3.88 38.16 9.58
CA ASN A 35 -5.00 38.80 8.84
C ASN A 35 -5.38 38.07 7.55
N ARG A 36 -4.44 37.35 6.94
CA ARG A 36 -4.67 36.42 5.83
C ARG A 36 -4.07 35.07 6.18
N ARG A 37 -4.56 34.02 5.53
CA ARG A 37 -3.98 32.68 5.66
C ARG A 37 -2.52 32.73 5.23
N GLY A 38 -1.60 32.45 6.16
CA GLY A 38 -0.18 32.56 5.90
C GLY A 38 0.30 31.53 4.87
N THR A 39 1.27 31.91 4.05
CA THR A 39 1.92 30.98 3.11
C THR A 39 2.54 29.80 3.86
N TRP A 40 3.09 30.06 5.06
CA TRP A 40 3.65 29.03 5.93
C TRP A 40 2.59 28.08 6.48
N ASP A 41 1.40 28.56 6.84
CA ASP A 41 0.29 27.73 7.33
C ASP A 41 -0.19 26.76 6.24
N ILE A 42 -0.24 27.22 4.98
CA ILE A 42 -0.59 26.38 3.83
C ILE A 42 0.49 25.31 3.62
N ILE A 43 1.76 25.70 3.60
CA ILE A 43 2.88 24.78 3.39
C ILE A 43 2.93 23.73 4.49
N LEU A 44 2.79 24.13 5.76
CA LEU A 44 2.80 23.20 6.89
C LEU A 44 1.58 22.29 6.89
N SER A 45 0.37 22.82 6.72
CA SER A 45 -0.86 22.02 6.70
C SER A 45 -0.88 21.01 5.55
N CYS A 46 -0.48 21.43 4.34
CA CYS A 46 -0.41 20.53 3.19
C CYS A 46 0.76 19.56 3.33
N GLY A 47 1.95 20.04 3.73
CA GLY A 47 3.15 19.21 3.90
C GLY A 47 2.98 18.12 4.96
N THR A 48 2.34 18.43 6.09
CA THR A 48 1.96 17.44 7.11
C THR A 48 1.00 16.41 6.58
N THR A 49 -0.03 16.85 5.86
CA THR A 49 -1.02 15.95 5.27
C THR A 49 -0.39 15.03 4.23
N ILE A 50 0.48 15.56 3.36
CA ILE A 50 1.26 14.77 2.38
C ILE A 50 2.11 13.74 3.12
N PHE A 51 2.89 14.17 4.12
CA PHE A 51 3.76 13.27 4.88
C PHE A 51 2.96 12.19 5.59
N ALA A 52 1.91 12.56 6.33
CA ALA A 52 1.07 11.62 7.04
C ALA A 52 0.41 10.64 6.08
N CYS A 53 -0.19 11.11 4.98
CA CYS A 53 -0.85 10.29 3.98
C CYS A 53 0.13 9.30 3.31
N THR A 54 1.26 9.81 2.82
CA THR A 54 2.25 8.99 2.09
C THR A 54 2.97 7.99 2.99
N TRP A 55 3.21 8.34 4.26
CA TRP A 55 3.78 7.42 5.24
C TRP A 55 2.82 6.29 5.57
N SER A 56 1.56 6.64 5.83
CA SER A 56 0.59 5.73 6.39
C SER A 56 0.04 4.72 5.35
N VAL A 57 0.07 5.08 4.07
CA VAL A 57 -0.28 4.21 2.93
C VAL A 57 0.76 3.11 2.64
N GLN A 58 2.00 3.24 3.14
CA GLN A 58 3.09 2.30 2.81
C GLN A 58 2.93 0.92 3.46
N HIS A 59 2.57 -0.08 2.66
CA HIS A 59 2.54 -1.49 3.05
C HIS A 59 3.73 -2.22 2.40
N LEU A 60 4.94 -1.88 2.84
CA LEU A 60 6.19 -2.41 2.27
C LEU A 60 6.30 -3.92 2.53
N ASN A 61 6.91 -4.63 1.58
CA ASN A 61 7.16 -6.07 1.70
C ASN A 61 8.23 -6.36 2.75
N VAL A 62 8.19 -7.57 3.27
CA VAL A 62 9.00 -8.00 4.41
C VAL A 62 10.49 -7.79 4.09
N PRO A 63 11.26 -7.21 5.03
CA PRO A 63 12.69 -7.03 4.84
C PRO A 63 13.44 -8.35 4.91
N ALA A 64 14.64 -8.41 4.33
CA ALA A 64 15.50 -9.58 4.47
C ALA A 64 15.94 -9.73 5.95
N ALA A 65 16.23 -10.96 6.39
CA ALA A 65 16.62 -11.22 7.78
C ALA A 65 17.88 -10.43 8.22
N HIS A 66 18.77 -10.14 7.27
CA HIS A 66 20.02 -9.40 7.48
C HIS A 66 19.91 -7.90 7.14
N ASP A 67 18.71 -7.36 6.91
CA ASP A 67 18.53 -5.93 6.62
C ASP A 67 18.72 -5.07 7.88
N ASP A 68 19.70 -4.15 7.83
CA ASP A 68 19.90 -3.13 8.86
C ASP A 68 18.73 -2.15 8.96
N THR A 69 18.52 -1.56 10.15
CA THR A 69 17.51 -0.51 10.37
C THR A 69 17.65 0.66 9.41
N ARG A 70 18.89 1.06 9.07
CA ARG A 70 19.15 2.13 8.10
C ARG A 70 18.64 1.78 6.70
N LYS A 71 18.82 0.53 6.25
CA LYS A 71 18.31 0.07 4.95
C LYS A 71 16.78 0.08 4.94
N LYS A 72 16.14 -0.35 6.03
CA LYS A 72 14.69 -0.31 6.19
C LYS A 72 14.15 1.13 6.09
N ILE A 73 14.77 2.07 6.81
CA ILE A 73 14.37 3.49 6.77
C ILE A 73 14.60 4.08 5.38
N LEU A 74 15.76 3.83 4.76
CA LEU A 74 16.05 4.34 3.42
C LEU A 74 15.02 3.84 2.40
N ARG A 75 14.62 2.57 2.48
CA ARG A 75 13.57 1.98 1.65
C ARG A 75 12.23 2.67 1.88
N SER A 76 11.83 2.91 3.13
CA SER A 76 10.61 3.68 3.43
C SER A 76 10.67 5.10 2.85
N CYS A 77 11.79 5.80 2.97
CA CYS A 77 11.95 7.13 2.38
C CYS A 77 11.87 7.11 0.85
N GLN A 78 12.50 6.12 0.19
CA GLN A 78 12.42 5.96 -1.26
C GLN A 78 10.97 5.74 -1.73
N TRP A 79 10.25 4.84 -1.07
CA TRP A 79 8.85 4.57 -1.40
C TRP A 79 7.92 5.74 -1.09
N MET A 80 8.22 6.52 -0.05
CA MET A 80 7.52 7.77 0.24
C MET A 80 7.70 8.79 -0.90
N ILE A 81 8.93 8.99 -1.37
CA ILE A 81 9.23 9.90 -2.48
C ILE A 81 8.52 9.44 -3.75
N ILE A 82 8.56 8.14 -4.06
CA ILE A 82 7.81 7.57 -5.20
C ILE A 82 6.31 7.84 -5.06
N THR A 83 5.74 7.70 -3.86
CA THR A 83 4.31 7.97 -3.62
C THR A 83 3.95 9.44 -3.84
N ILE A 84 4.83 10.37 -3.46
CA ILE A 84 4.63 11.81 -3.66
C ILE A 84 4.69 12.17 -5.15
N LEU A 85 5.62 11.59 -5.89
CA LEU A 85 5.84 11.89 -7.31
C LEU A 85 4.85 11.17 -8.23
N PHE A 86 4.48 9.93 -7.89
CA PHE A 86 3.67 9.03 -8.71
C PHE A 86 2.61 8.29 -7.87
N PRO A 87 1.62 9.00 -7.30
CA PRO A 87 0.56 8.36 -6.51
C PRO A 87 -0.30 7.38 -7.30
N GLU A 88 -0.49 7.62 -8.60
CA GLU A 88 -1.19 6.74 -9.53
C GLU A 88 -0.46 5.41 -9.73
N PHE A 89 0.87 5.43 -9.69
CA PHE A 89 1.71 4.23 -9.74
C PHE A 89 1.48 3.37 -8.49
N ILE A 90 1.48 3.98 -7.30
CA ILE A 90 1.23 3.26 -6.04
C ILE A 90 -0.19 2.68 -6.02
N MET A 91 -1.16 3.41 -6.55
CA MET A 91 -2.52 2.92 -6.71
C MET A 91 -2.61 1.75 -7.69
N ALA A 92 -1.93 1.82 -8.84
CA ALA A 92 -1.86 0.70 -9.78
C ALA A 92 -1.26 -0.54 -9.12
N HIS A 93 -0.13 -0.37 -8.42
CA HIS A 93 0.55 -1.42 -7.68
C HIS A 93 -0.37 -2.07 -6.64
N ALA A 94 -1.13 -1.27 -5.89
CA ALA A 94 -2.07 -1.77 -4.89
C ALA A 94 -3.15 -2.67 -5.51
N ILE A 95 -3.71 -2.25 -6.66
CA ILE A 95 -4.70 -3.06 -7.41
C ILE A 95 -4.07 -4.39 -7.85
N PHE A 96 -2.83 -4.35 -8.33
CA PHE A 96 -2.12 -5.55 -8.78
C PHE A 96 -1.87 -6.54 -7.64
N GLU A 97 -1.39 -6.07 -6.49
CA GLU A 97 -1.21 -6.93 -5.32
C GLU A 97 -2.52 -7.51 -4.82
N PHE A 98 -3.61 -6.75 -4.87
CA PHE A 98 -4.94 -7.24 -4.53
C PHE A 98 -5.41 -8.35 -5.46
N MET A 99 -5.24 -8.17 -6.77
CA MET A 99 -5.57 -9.21 -7.75
C MET A 99 -4.71 -10.47 -7.56
N MET A 100 -3.40 -10.31 -7.29
CA MET A 100 -2.52 -11.44 -6.97
C MET A 100 -2.96 -12.18 -5.72
N ALA A 101 -3.35 -11.45 -4.66
CA ALA A 101 -3.80 -12.07 -3.42
C ALA A 101 -5.10 -12.86 -3.63
N ILE A 102 -6.07 -12.32 -4.39
CA ILE A 102 -7.31 -13.03 -4.73
C ILE A 102 -7.01 -14.30 -5.50
N GLU A 103 -6.22 -14.20 -6.57
CA GLU A 103 -5.93 -15.34 -7.44
C GLU A 103 -5.11 -16.41 -6.71
N ALA A 104 -4.16 -16.02 -5.85
CA ALA A 104 -3.44 -16.95 -5.00
C ALA A 104 -4.37 -17.66 -4.00
N THR A 105 -5.36 -16.95 -3.45
CA THR A 105 -6.35 -17.52 -2.51
C THR A 105 -7.24 -18.55 -3.22
N LYS A 106 -7.67 -18.25 -4.45
CA LYS A 106 -8.39 -19.21 -5.31
C LYS A 106 -7.53 -20.45 -5.63
N SER A 107 -6.24 -20.26 -5.86
CA SER A 107 -5.30 -21.38 -6.08
C SER A 107 -5.22 -22.29 -4.84
N ILE A 108 -5.14 -21.71 -3.63
CA ILE A 108 -5.19 -22.46 -2.37
C ILE A 108 -6.51 -23.21 -2.22
N GLU A 109 -7.64 -22.56 -2.48
CA GLU A 109 -8.97 -23.19 -2.45
C GLU A 109 -9.06 -24.38 -3.43
N GLY A 110 -8.46 -24.23 -4.61
CA GLY A 110 -8.37 -25.27 -5.64
C GLY A 110 -7.64 -26.55 -5.17
N THR A 111 -6.74 -26.45 -4.18
CA THR A 111 -6.04 -27.62 -3.63
C THR A 111 -6.96 -28.58 -2.85
N ARG A 112 -8.11 -28.08 -2.34
CA ARG A 112 -9.06 -28.80 -1.47
C ARG A 112 -8.46 -29.37 -0.17
N LYS A 113 -7.23 -28.99 0.20
CA LYS A 113 -6.54 -29.48 1.41
C LYS A 113 -6.63 -28.53 2.59
N ILE A 114 -6.94 -27.26 2.33
CA ILE A 114 -7.02 -26.19 3.33
C ILE A 114 -8.38 -25.52 3.19
N ALA A 115 -9.05 -25.26 4.31
CA ALA A 115 -10.28 -24.50 4.33
C ALA A 115 -9.99 -23.02 4.04
N VAL A 116 -10.79 -22.39 3.17
CA VAL A 116 -10.56 -21.00 2.75
C VAL A 116 -11.76 -20.13 3.12
N THR A 117 -11.48 -18.97 3.72
CA THR A 117 -12.50 -18.01 4.15
C THR A 117 -12.31 -16.67 3.47
N TYR A 118 -13.37 -16.19 2.82
CA TYR A 118 -13.41 -14.90 2.14
C TYR A 118 -14.31 -13.91 2.88
N PRO A 119 -13.94 -12.62 2.93
CA PRO A 119 -14.87 -11.57 3.32
C PRO A 119 -16.08 -11.53 2.38
N SER A 120 -17.27 -11.25 2.92
CA SER A 120 -18.55 -11.30 2.20
C SER A 120 -18.56 -10.46 0.92
N LEU A 121 -18.01 -9.25 0.97
CA LEU A 121 -17.91 -8.34 -0.18
C LEU A 121 -16.99 -8.91 -1.28
N ILE A 122 -15.82 -9.44 -0.90
CA ILE A 122 -14.86 -10.02 -1.83
C ILE A 122 -15.43 -11.27 -2.49
N ARG A 123 -16.07 -12.13 -1.70
CA ARG A 123 -16.76 -13.32 -2.19
C ARG A 123 -17.78 -12.96 -3.26
N ARG A 124 -18.58 -11.91 -3.02
CA ARG A 124 -19.60 -11.45 -3.97
C ARG A 124 -18.99 -10.89 -5.25
N LEU A 125 -17.94 -10.07 -5.16
CA LEU A 125 -17.41 -9.35 -6.33
C LEU A 125 -16.48 -10.20 -7.21
N PHE A 126 -15.69 -11.10 -6.62
CA PHE A 126 -14.58 -11.76 -7.32
C PHE A 126 -14.70 -13.29 -7.38
N VAL A 127 -15.62 -13.89 -6.61
CA VAL A 127 -15.81 -15.34 -6.50
C VAL A 127 -17.20 -15.79 -6.99
N GLN A 128 -18.09 -14.84 -7.36
CA GLN A 128 -19.39 -15.13 -7.97
C GLN A 128 -19.23 -15.95 -9.26
N GLY A 129 -19.49 -17.25 -9.15
CA GLY A 129 -19.32 -18.24 -10.22
C GLY A 129 -18.68 -19.54 -9.77
N HIS A 130 -17.99 -19.55 -8.62
CA HIS A 130 -17.40 -20.76 -8.02
C HIS A 130 -18.31 -21.44 -6.99
N THR A 131 -19.47 -20.87 -6.67
CA THR A 131 -20.23 -21.27 -5.48
C THR A 131 -21.64 -21.76 -5.80
N GLN A 132 -21.83 -23.08 -5.73
CA GLN A 132 -23.07 -23.65 -5.20
C GLN A 132 -22.95 -25.07 -4.60
N SER A 133 -21.82 -25.78 -4.74
CA SER A 133 -21.75 -27.20 -4.32
C SER A 133 -20.99 -27.50 -3.01
N ASN A 134 -20.11 -26.63 -2.50
CA ASN A 134 -19.01 -27.12 -1.65
C ASN A 134 -18.92 -26.57 -0.22
N ASP A 135 -19.70 -25.55 0.18
CA ASP A 135 -19.67 -24.98 1.55
C ASP A 135 -20.01 -26.03 2.64
N SER A 136 -20.62 -27.16 2.28
CA SER A 136 -21.01 -28.23 3.21
C SER A 136 -20.08 -29.45 3.21
N GLU A 137 -19.06 -29.50 2.35
CA GLU A 137 -18.10 -30.64 2.25
C GLU A 137 -16.63 -30.24 2.19
N GLN A 138 -16.29 -28.96 2.03
CA GLN A 138 -14.91 -28.48 2.10
C GLN A 138 -14.31 -28.71 3.50
N GLY A 139 -13.20 -29.45 3.56
CA GLY A 139 -12.35 -29.49 4.75
C GLY A 139 -12.93 -30.19 5.99
N LYS A 140 -13.93 -31.08 5.87
CA LYS A 140 -14.44 -31.84 7.04
C LYS A 140 -13.37 -32.58 7.83
N ASP A 141 -12.22 -32.87 7.21
CA ASP A 141 -11.07 -33.54 7.84
C ASP A 141 -9.84 -32.63 8.05
N TYR A 142 -9.91 -31.36 7.62
CA TYR A 142 -8.83 -30.40 7.85
C TYR A 142 -8.98 -29.78 9.24
N LYS A 143 -8.02 -30.05 10.12
CA LYS A 143 -8.02 -29.57 11.51
C LYS A 143 -7.14 -28.33 11.74
N GLY A 144 -6.56 -27.76 10.68
CA GLY A 144 -5.69 -26.59 10.78
C GLY A 144 -6.43 -25.26 10.67
N PRO A 145 -5.71 -24.12 10.78
CA PRO A 145 -6.30 -22.79 10.67
C PRO A 145 -6.79 -22.50 9.23
N GLU A 146 -7.92 -21.80 9.12
CA GLU A 146 -8.47 -21.40 7.83
C GLU A 146 -7.56 -20.38 7.12
N TRP A 147 -7.39 -20.56 5.81
CA TRP A 147 -6.64 -19.64 4.97
C TRP A 147 -7.53 -18.50 4.50
N THR A 148 -7.06 -17.26 4.68
CA THR A 148 -7.82 -16.06 4.33
C THR A 148 -7.05 -15.19 3.35
N LEU A 149 -7.72 -14.18 2.78
CA LEU A 149 -7.07 -13.22 1.86
C LEU A 149 -5.84 -12.55 2.49
N THR A 150 -5.90 -12.29 3.80
CA THR A 150 -4.78 -11.75 4.59
C THR A 150 -3.54 -12.66 4.54
N HIS A 151 -3.73 -13.98 4.58
CA HIS A 151 -2.64 -14.96 4.46
C HIS A 151 -1.98 -14.93 3.07
N SER A 152 -2.79 -14.78 2.02
CA SER A 152 -2.28 -14.65 0.66
C SER A 152 -1.47 -13.37 0.46
N TYR A 153 -1.96 -12.24 1.00
CA TYR A 153 -1.18 -11.00 1.04
C TYR A 153 0.12 -11.18 1.81
N PHE A 154 0.04 -11.76 3.01
CA PHE A 154 1.17 -12.01 3.88
C PHE A 154 2.24 -12.87 3.21
N ALA A 155 1.87 -13.95 2.54
CA ALA A 155 2.80 -14.79 1.79
C ALA A 155 3.41 -14.04 0.60
N ASN A 156 2.59 -13.36 -0.20
CA ASN A 156 3.04 -12.64 -1.40
C ASN A 156 3.94 -11.43 -1.08
N MET A 157 3.86 -10.86 0.12
CA MET A 157 4.80 -9.82 0.58
C MET A 157 6.09 -10.39 1.21
N GLY A 158 6.29 -11.71 1.15
CA GLY A 158 7.46 -12.40 1.72
C GLY A 158 7.34 -12.69 3.21
N GLY A 159 6.14 -12.68 3.76
CA GLY A 159 5.86 -13.02 5.16
C GLY A 159 5.99 -14.51 5.47
N LEU A 160 6.01 -15.38 4.46
CA LEU A 160 6.41 -16.78 4.64
C LEU A 160 7.80 -16.98 4.06
N SER A 161 8.65 -17.71 4.78
CA SER A 161 9.98 -18.11 4.30
C SER A 161 10.17 -19.60 4.48
N PHE A 162 10.64 -20.28 3.44
CA PHE A 162 11.13 -21.64 3.56
C PHE A 162 12.58 -21.61 4.03
N GLU A 163 12.92 -22.44 5.01
CA GLU A 163 14.28 -22.63 5.48
C GLU A 163 14.51 -24.12 5.72
N HIS A 164 15.51 -24.67 5.04
CA HIS A 164 15.95 -26.04 5.26
C HIS A 164 17.47 -26.10 5.21
N THR A 165 18.04 -26.64 6.28
CA THR A 165 19.48 -26.86 6.41
C THR A 165 19.73 -28.36 6.34
N ASP A 166 20.40 -28.76 5.27
CA ASP A 166 20.98 -30.10 5.10
C ASP A 166 22.46 -30.05 5.53
N GLU A 167 23.09 -31.21 5.74
CA GLU A 167 24.47 -31.35 6.23
C GLU A 167 25.51 -30.57 5.41
N GLN A 168 25.20 -30.24 4.15
CA GLN A 168 26.09 -29.52 3.24
C GLN A 168 25.52 -28.20 2.68
N ARG A 169 24.22 -27.93 2.78
CA ARG A 169 23.57 -26.77 2.15
C ARG A 169 22.41 -26.23 2.99
N SER A 170 22.42 -24.92 3.24
CA SER A 170 21.26 -24.19 3.73
C SER A 170 20.52 -23.56 2.56
N THR A 171 19.22 -23.83 2.44
CA THR A 171 18.33 -23.26 1.43
C THR A 171 17.32 -22.37 2.12
N GLN A 172 17.30 -21.09 1.74
CA GLN A 172 16.37 -20.11 2.26
C GLN A 172 15.79 -19.29 1.11
N PHE A 173 14.48 -19.13 1.07
CA PHE A 173 13.78 -18.26 0.11
C PHE A 173 12.39 -17.87 0.62
N PRO A 174 11.84 -16.72 0.19
CA PRO A 174 10.46 -16.35 0.49
C PRO A 174 9.48 -17.25 -0.27
N LEU A 175 8.38 -17.60 0.39
CA LEU A 175 7.35 -18.50 -0.13
C LEU A 175 6.09 -17.70 -0.45
N THR A 176 5.76 -17.57 -1.74
CA THR A 176 4.50 -16.94 -2.16
C THR A 176 3.32 -17.89 -1.97
N ALA A 177 2.11 -17.35 -1.86
CA ALA A 177 0.91 -18.17 -1.74
C ALA A 177 0.68 -19.05 -2.98
N PHE A 178 1.03 -18.56 -4.17
CA PHE A 178 0.97 -19.34 -5.41
C PHE A 178 1.94 -20.53 -5.42
N GLN A 179 3.20 -20.32 -5.00
CA GLN A 179 4.16 -21.40 -4.91
C GLN A 179 3.71 -22.45 -3.88
N TYR A 180 3.26 -21.98 -2.71
CA TYR A 180 2.72 -22.87 -1.68
C TYR A 180 1.52 -23.68 -2.16
N ALA A 181 0.57 -23.06 -2.86
CA ALA A 181 -0.59 -23.75 -3.43
C ALA A 181 -0.20 -24.84 -4.45
N THR A 182 0.78 -24.54 -5.32
CA THR A 182 1.23 -25.44 -6.38
C THR A 182 2.01 -26.63 -5.83
N GLN A 183 2.74 -26.44 -4.74
CA GLN A 183 3.65 -27.44 -4.14
C GLN A 183 3.24 -27.82 -2.71
N ILE A 184 1.93 -27.82 -2.43
CA ILE A 184 1.38 -27.99 -1.08
C ILE A 184 1.82 -29.26 -0.36
N ASP A 185 2.19 -30.32 -1.10
CA ASP A 185 2.66 -31.58 -0.52
C ASP A 185 4.13 -31.57 -0.07
N LEU A 186 4.90 -30.57 -0.48
CA LEU A 186 6.30 -30.42 -0.09
C LEU A 186 6.46 -29.68 1.25
N TYR A 187 5.42 -28.97 1.69
CA TYR A 187 5.46 -28.11 2.86
C TYR A 187 4.62 -28.69 4.01
N SER A 188 5.07 -28.43 5.24
CA SER A 188 4.22 -28.60 6.42
C SER A 188 3.11 -27.55 6.40
N SER A 189 1.89 -27.91 6.82
CA SER A 189 0.82 -26.92 6.98
C SER A 189 1.27 -25.85 7.99
N PRO A 190 1.31 -24.57 7.62
CA PRO A 190 1.68 -23.52 8.56
C PRO A 190 0.53 -23.32 9.55
N GLU A 191 0.82 -23.40 10.85
CA GLU A 191 -0.13 -23.06 11.92
C GLU A 191 -0.13 -21.54 12.13
N ILE A 192 -0.72 -20.81 11.17
CA ILE A 192 -0.78 -19.34 11.21
C ILE A 192 -2.25 -18.94 11.29
N TYR A 193 -2.59 -18.14 12.30
CA TYR A 193 -3.92 -17.56 12.45
C TYR A 193 -3.92 -16.13 11.90
N GLU A 194 -5.06 -15.71 11.32
CA GLU A 194 -5.19 -14.35 10.80
C GLU A 194 -4.99 -13.28 11.89
N ASP A 195 -5.45 -13.58 13.11
CA ASP A 195 -5.32 -12.68 14.25
C ASP A 195 -3.86 -12.46 14.65
N ASP A 196 -2.98 -13.46 14.50
CA ASP A 196 -1.55 -13.32 14.75
C ASP A 196 -0.88 -12.40 13.73
N ILE A 197 -1.31 -12.46 12.47
CA ILE A 197 -0.83 -11.57 11.42
C ILE A 197 -1.30 -10.14 11.70
N LYS A 198 -2.58 -9.97 12.08
CA LYS A 198 -3.16 -8.66 12.40
C LYS A 198 -2.56 -8.05 13.66
N ASP A 199 -2.25 -8.85 14.69
CA ASP A 199 -1.65 -8.40 15.93
C ASP A 199 -0.30 -7.70 15.70
N LYS A 200 0.53 -8.28 14.82
CA LYS A 200 1.83 -7.68 14.42
C LYS A 200 1.69 -6.32 13.74
N SER A 201 0.53 -6.02 13.14
CA SER A 201 0.27 -4.75 12.45
C SER A 201 -0.37 -3.66 13.35
N LYS A 202 -0.66 -3.96 14.63
CA LYS A 202 -1.46 -3.07 15.49
C LYS A 202 -0.84 -1.70 15.76
N GLN A 203 0.49 -1.57 15.73
CA GLN A 203 1.19 -0.32 16.02
C GLN A 203 0.88 0.81 15.01
N ASP A 204 0.38 0.47 13.81
CA ASP A 204 0.18 1.42 12.72
C ASP A 204 -1.24 2.02 12.66
N TYR A 205 -2.24 1.43 13.33
CA TYR A 205 -3.62 1.95 13.29
C TYR A 205 -3.76 3.37 13.86
N PHE A 206 -2.96 3.71 14.87
CA PHE A 206 -3.00 5.05 15.46
C PHE A 206 -2.51 6.12 14.47
N ALA A 207 -1.43 5.84 13.75
CA ALA A 207 -0.90 6.74 12.73
C ALA A 207 -1.89 6.90 11.56
N LYS A 208 -2.55 5.80 11.14
CA LYS A 208 -3.61 5.83 10.13
C LYS A 208 -4.80 6.69 10.54
N ALA A 209 -5.26 6.57 11.79
CA ALA A 209 -6.39 7.35 12.29
C ALA A 209 -6.10 8.86 12.22
N ILE A 210 -4.88 9.28 12.61
CA ILE A 210 -4.47 10.68 12.50
C ILE A 210 -4.41 11.12 11.03
N ALA A 211 -3.82 10.32 10.14
CA ALA A 211 -3.76 10.65 8.72
C ALA A 211 -5.16 10.81 8.11
N MET A 212 -6.11 9.92 8.45
CA MET A 212 -7.50 10.03 8.02
C MET A 212 -8.16 11.29 8.55
N LEU A 213 -7.92 11.66 9.81
CA LEU A 213 -8.45 12.90 10.36
C LEU A 213 -7.89 14.13 9.63
N GLN A 214 -6.60 14.15 9.30
CA GLN A 214 -5.96 15.22 8.53
C GLN A 214 -6.54 15.33 7.11
N ILE A 215 -6.74 14.20 6.44
CA ILE A 215 -7.37 14.15 5.11
C ILE A 215 -8.81 14.68 5.18
N CYS A 216 -9.60 14.22 6.14
CA CYS A 216 -10.96 14.70 6.35
C CYS A 216 -11.01 16.21 6.61
N TRP A 217 -10.08 16.73 7.41
CA TRP A 217 -9.98 18.15 7.71
C TRP A 217 -9.61 18.99 6.47
N LEU A 218 -8.66 18.52 5.66
CA LEU A 218 -8.31 19.16 4.40
C LEU A 218 -9.52 19.20 3.46
N ILE A 219 -10.22 18.08 3.29
CA ILE A 219 -11.41 17.99 2.43
C ILE A 219 -12.50 18.96 2.92
N PHE A 220 -12.78 18.97 4.23
CA PHE A 220 -13.76 19.88 4.82
C PHE A 220 -13.40 21.36 4.60
N SER A 221 -12.12 21.71 4.76
CA SER A 221 -11.62 23.06 4.52
C SER A 221 -11.79 23.47 3.06
N LEU A 222 -11.50 22.58 2.11
CA LEU A 222 -11.66 22.82 0.68
C LEU A 222 -13.12 22.97 0.26
N ILE A 223 -14.03 22.13 0.80
CA ILE A 223 -15.47 22.24 0.57
C ILE A 223 -15.99 23.58 1.07
N THR A 224 -15.62 23.96 2.30
CA THR A 224 -16.03 25.25 2.90
C THR A 224 -15.57 26.43 2.05
N ARG A 225 -14.32 26.39 1.53
CA ARG A 225 -13.80 27.42 0.62
C ARG A 225 -14.59 27.47 -0.69
N LYS A 226 -14.92 26.32 -1.27
CA LYS A 226 -15.70 26.24 -2.50
C LYS A 226 -17.10 26.85 -2.32
N ILE A 227 -17.77 26.57 -1.19
CA ILE A 227 -19.08 27.14 -0.84
C ILE A 227 -18.99 28.67 -0.68
N ARG A 228 -17.89 29.17 -0.10
CA ARG A 228 -17.64 30.61 0.08
C ARG A 228 -17.14 31.32 -1.18
N GLY A 229 -17.01 30.61 -2.31
CA GLY A 229 -16.51 31.19 -3.57
C GLY A 229 -15.02 31.57 -3.51
N LEU A 230 -14.25 31.06 -2.55
CA LEU A 230 -12.82 31.32 -2.43
C LEU A 230 -12.02 30.31 -3.26
N HIS A 231 -11.02 30.80 -3.99
CA HIS A 231 -10.08 29.93 -4.70
C HIS A 231 -9.20 29.17 -3.70
N PHE A 232 -8.64 28.04 -4.13
CA PHE A 232 -7.71 27.23 -3.34
C PHE A 232 -6.33 27.22 -4.01
N SER A 233 -5.28 27.02 -3.20
CA SER A 233 -3.90 26.99 -3.70
C SER A 233 -3.63 25.76 -4.57
N GLN A 234 -2.70 25.88 -5.52
CA GLN A 234 -2.20 24.75 -6.31
C GLN A 234 -1.63 23.64 -5.42
N PHE A 235 -0.97 24.01 -4.31
CA PHE A 235 -0.42 23.03 -3.36
C PHE A 235 -1.52 22.28 -2.59
N GLU A 236 -2.62 22.96 -2.26
CA GLU A 236 -3.81 22.33 -1.67
C GLU A 236 -4.48 21.36 -2.66
N THR A 237 -4.51 21.71 -3.95
CA THR A 237 -5.02 20.84 -5.02
C THR A 237 -4.19 19.57 -5.17
N LEU A 238 -2.86 19.70 -5.17
CA LEU A 238 -1.95 18.56 -5.20
C LEU A 238 -2.15 17.66 -3.98
N THR A 239 -2.27 18.27 -2.81
CA THR A 239 -2.53 17.54 -1.57
C THR A 239 -3.88 16.79 -1.61
N LEU A 240 -4.92 17.39 -2.20
CA LEU A 240 -6.21 16.73 -2.41
C LEU A 240 -6.08 15.52 -3.36
N GLY A 241 -5.39 15.68 -4.49
CA GLY A 241 -5.15 14.58 -5.43
C GLY A 241 -4.42 13.41 -4.76
N LEU A 242 -3.34 13.71 -4.02
CA LEU A 242 -2.61 12.72 -3.23
C LEU A 242 -3.48 12.04 -2.17
N ALA A 243 -4.31 12.81 -1.47
CA ALA A 243 -5.23 12.28 -0.46
C ALA A 243 -6.28 11.34 -1.05
N VAL A 244 -6.85 11.67 -2.22
CA VAL A 244 -7.81 10.81 -2.93
C VAL A 244 -7.15 9.48 -3.33
N CYS A 245 -5.95 9.53 -3.90
CA CYS A 245 -5.18 8.32 -4.21
C CYS A 245 -4.85 7.52 -2.95
N GLY A 246 -4.43 8.17 -1.87
CA GLY A 246 -4.12 7.52 -0.60
C GLY A 246 -5.32 6.79 0.00
N VAL A 247 -6.50 7.42 -0.01
CA VAL A 247 -7.76 6.79 0.42
C VAL A 247 -8.11 5.58 -0.46
N ALA A 248 -7.95 5.68 -1.78
CA ALA A 248 -8.18 4.56 -2.68
C ALA A 248 -7.23 3.38 -2.38
N VAL A 249 -5.93 3.67 -2.20
CA VAL A 249 -4.94 2.65 -1.82
C VAL A 249 -5.29 2.01 -0.48
N TYR A 250 -5.76 2.78 0.50
CA TYR A 250 -6.19 2.22 1.78
C TYR A 250 -7.34 1.24 1.69
N ILE A 251 -8.34 1.56 0.88
CA ILE A 251 -9.48 0.67 0.65
C ILE A 251 -8.98 -0.63 0.02
N ILE A 252 -8.06 -0.55 -0.94
CA ILE A 252 -7.49 -1.73 -1.60
C ILE A 252 -6.62 -2.56 -0.64
N TYR A 253 -5.79 -1.92 0.18
CA TYR A 253 -4.92 -2.56 1.17
C TYR A 253 -5.60 -2.91 2.49
N TRP A 254 -6.94 -2.89 2.56
CA TRP A 254 -7.67 -3.20 3.78
C TRP A 254 -7.27 -4.54 4.42
N TYR A 255 -6.96 -5.55 3.60
CA TYR A 255 -6.54 -6.88 4.03
C TYR A 255 -5.02 -7.10 3.94
N LYS A 256 -4.24 -6.13 3.45
CA LYS A 256 -2.78 -6.23 3.39
C LYS A 256 -2.21 -5.83 4.75
N PRO A 257 -1.46 -6.71 5.44
CA PRO A 257 -0.86 -6.34 6.71
C PRO A 257 0.29 -5.35 6.52
N GLN A 258 0.53 -4.51 7.53
CA GLN A 258 1.56 -3.47 7.53
C GLN A 258 2.57 -3.71 8.65
N GLY A 259 3.81 -3.22 8.47
CA GLY A 259 4.79 -3.19 9.55
C GLY A 259 5.41 -4.54 9.92
N ILE A 260 5.30 -5.56 9.06
CA ILE A 260 5.85 -6.89 9.33
C ILE A 260 7.38 -6.86 9.23
N GLY A 261 8.03 -7.05 10.39
CA GLY A 261 9.48 -6.99 10.50
C GLY A 261 10.21 -8.31 10.23
N MET A 262 9.54 -9.46 10.35
CA MET A 262 10.15 -10.79 10.18
C MET A 262 9.16 -11.79 9.55
N PRO A 263 9.64 -12.66 8.64
CA PRO A 263 8.84 -13.73 8.07
C PRO A 263 8.61 -14.87 9.07
N ILE A 264 7.54 -15.64 8.85
CA ILE A 264 7.24 -16.89 9.53
C ILE A 264 7.87 -18.03 8.73
N LYS A 265 8.60 -18.91 9.43
CA LYS A 265 9.28 -20.05 8.82
C LYS A 265 8.30 -21.18 8.55
N VAL A 266 8.33 -21.73 7.33
CA VAL A 266 7.58 -22.92 6.94
C VAL A 266 8.55 -24.07 6.72
N ALA A 267 8.30 -25.18 7.41
CA ALA A 267 9.14 -26.36 7.30
C ALA A 267 8.78 -27.21 6.09
N LYS A 268 9.72 -28.08 5.73
CA LYS A 268 9.51 -29.14 4.74
C LYS A 268 8.63 -30.23 5.35
N ARG A 269 7.75 -30.87 4.56
CA ARG A 269 7.04 -32.07 4.99
C ARG A 269 8.01 -33.25 5.10
N GLU A 270 7.94 -34.03 6.18
CA GLU A 270 8.75 -35.25 6.34
C GLU A 270 8.60 -36.19 5.14
N GLY A 271 9.72 -36.72 4.64
CA GLY A 271 9.75 -37.63 3.49
C GLY A 271 9.56 -36.98 2.11
N SER A 272 9.33 -35.67 2.01
CA SER A 272 9.22 -34.98 0.72
C SER A 272 10.59 -34.62 0.12
N MET A 273 10.62 -34.08 -1.10
CA MET A 273 11.82 -33.48 -1.70
C MET A 273 12.02 -32.03 -1.26
N VAL A 274 13.25 -31.51 -1.31
CA VAL A 274 13.49 -30.08 -1.02
C VAL A 274 12.89 -29.24 -2.15
N PRO A 275 11.93 -28.34 -1.86
CA PRO A 275 11.32 -27.51 -2.87
C PRO A 275 12.33 -26.50 -3.44
N GLN A 276 12.25 -26.24 -4.73
CA GLN A 276 13.02 -25.18 -5.39
C GLN A 276 12.19 -23.89 -5.41
N PHE A 277 12.87 -22.74 -5.33
CA PHE A 277 12.23 -21.44 -5.47
C PHE A 277 11.62 -21.31 -6.87
N VAL A 278 10.36 -20.87 -6.95
CA VAL A 278 9.68 -20.57 -8.21
C VAL A 278 9.21 -19.13 -8.13
N ARG A 279 9.71 -18.28 -9.03
CA ARG A 279 9.27 -16.89 -9.10
C ARG A 279 7.84 -16.84 -9.64
N THR A 280 6.90 -16.35 -8.84
CA THR A 280 5.46 -16.25 -9.20
C THR A 280 4.99 -14.81 -9.45
N TYR A 281 5.92 -13.89 -9.68
CA TYR A 281 5.66 -12.45 -9.83
C TYR A 281 6.70 -11.82 -10.75
N ASP A 282 6.33 -10.74 -11.42
CA ASP A 282 7.25 -9.87 -12.15
C ASP A 282 7.60 -8.63 -11.34
N SER A 283 8.59 -7.87 -11.80
CA SER A 283 8.96 -6.57 -11.22
C SER A 283 8.37 -5.46 -12.08
N PHE A 284 7.78 -4.48 -11.42
CA PHE A 284 7.21 -3.32 -12.10
C PHE A 284 8.29 -2.56 -12.86
N TRP A 285 9.47 -2.36 -12.26
CA TRP A 285 10.57 -1.66 -12.89
C TRP A 285 11.11 -2.41 -14.12
N ASP A 286 11.13 -3.74 -14.08
CA ASP A 286 11.47 -4.56 -15.25
C ASP A 286 10.47 -4.30 -16.39
N VAL A 287 9.17 -4.21 -16.08
CA VAL A 287 8.11 -3.92 -17.07
C VAL A 287 8.25 -2.51 -17.65
N LEU A 288 8.47 -1.48 -16.82
CA LEU A 288 8.64 -0.10 -17.29
C LEU A 288 9.91 0.10 -18.12
N SER A 289 10.99 -0.56 -17.74
CA SER A 289 12.27 -0.50 -18.46
C SER A 289 12.29 -1.40 -19.70
N ASN A 290 11.23 -2.19 -19.94
CA ASN A 290 11.18 -3.22 -20.97
C ASN A 290 12.38 -4.18 -20.87
N SER A 291 12.79 -4.48 -19.64
CA SER A 291 13.83 -5.47 -19.36
C SER A 291 13.29 -6.86 -19.70
N ARG A 292 13.94 -7.52 -20.65
CA ARG A 292 13.62 -8.91 -21.06
C ARG A 292 14.50 -9.94 -20.37
N GLU A 293 15.11 -9.56 -19.24
CA GLU A 293 16.00 -10.48 -18.54
C GLU A 293 15.17 -11.62 -17.94
N GLU A 294 15.44 -12.83 -18.42
CA GLU A 294 14.83 -14.06 -17.92
C GLU A 294 15.40 -14.35 -16.53
N LYS A 295 14.89 -13.66 -15.52
CA LYS A 295 15.20 -13.91 -14.11
C LYS A 295 14.55 -15.24 -13.72
N GLY A 296 15.25 -16.33 -14.04
CA GLY A 296 14.85 -17.70 -13.70
C GLY A 296 14.79 -17.95 -12.19
N SER A 297 14.63 -19.23 -11.80
CA SER A 297 14.41 -19.75 -10.44
C SER A 297 15.54 -19.51 -9.41
N ARG A 298 16.35 -18.46 -9.55
CA ARG A 298 17.38 -18.11 -8.57
C ARG A 298 16.72 -17.71 -7.25
N PRO A 299 17.11 -18.31 -6.12
CA PRO A 299 16.62 -17.91 -4.81
C PRO A 299 16.89 -16.42 -4.58
N VAL A 300 15.89 -15.71 -4.10
CA VAL A 300 15.99 -14.32 -3.66
C VAL A 300 15.89 -14.25 -2.15
N ASP A 301 16.56 -13.28 -1.53
CA ASP A 301 16.52 -13.13 -0.06
C ASP A 301 15.20 -12.54 0.43
N ARG A 302 14.51 -11.76 -0.42
CA ARG A 302 13.22 -11.14 -0.14
C ARG A 302 12.44 -10.87 -1.42
N ILE A 303 11.13 -10.70 -1.26
CA ILE A 303 10.27 -10.18 -2.33
C ILE A 303 10.41 -8.66 -2.36
N GLU A 304 10.77 -8.12 -3.51
CA GLU A 304 10.91 -6.68 -3.71
C GLU A 304 9.55 -5.98 -3.65
N ASN A 305 9.53 -4.69 -3.35
CA ASN A 305 8.30 -3.93 -3.10
C ASN A 305 7.56 -3.54 -4.39
N ASP A 306 8.09 -3.90 -5.56
CA ASP A 306 7.57 -3.59 -6.88
C ASP A 306 7.00 -4.85 -7.57
N ASN A 307 6.63 -5.85 -6.77
CA ASN A 307 6.10 -7.12 -7.25
C ASN A 307 4.71 -6.95 -7.91
N ILE A 308 4.58 -7.44 -9.13
CA ILE A 308 3.34 -7.41 -9.92
C ILE A 308 3.00 -8.79 -10.49
N PRO A 309 1.75 -9.02 -10.94
CA PRO A 309 1.39 -10.27 -11.59
C PRO A 309 2.27 -10.56 -12.80
N LEU A 310 2.53 -11.85 -13.00
CA LEU A 310 3.21 -12.33 -14.20
C LEU A 310 2.49 -11.90 -15.48
N ALA A 311 3.27 -11.60 -16.52
CA ALA A 311 2.72 -11.32 -17.84
C ALA A 311 1.86 -12.49 -18.33
N LYS A 312 0.61 -12.21 -18.72
CA LYS A 312 -0.21 -13.21 -19.43
C LYS A 312 0.13 -13.30 -20.93
N SER A 313 0.88 -12.33 -21.45
CA SER A 313 1.23 -12.22 -22.87
C SER A 313 2.63 -11.66 -23.01
N ASP A 314 3.38 -12.19 -23.98
CA ASP A 314 4.75 -11.75 -24.29
C ASP A 314 4.83 -10.34 -24.88
N ARG A 315 3.70 -9.76 -25.30
CA ARG A 315 3.68 -8.48 -26.05
C ARG A 315 3.41 -7.27 -25.18
N TRP A 316 2.53 -7.40 -24.19
CA TRP A 316 2.09 -6.27 -23.36
C TRP A 316 1.74 -6.73 -21.94
N HIS A 317 2.19 -5.96 -20.96
CA HIS A 317 1.72 -6.10 -19.59
C HIS A 317 0.47 -5.24 -19.37
N THR A 318 -0.57 -5.85 -18.79
CA THR A 318 -1.78 -5.15 -18.33
C THR A 318 -1.46 -3.97 -17.40
N THR A 319 -0.32 -4.04 -16.70
CA THR A 319 0.27 -2.96 -15.88
C THR A 319 0.33 -1.62 -16.60
N ILE A 320 0.74 -1.60 -17.86
CA ILE A 320 0.91 -0.35 -18.63
C ILE A 320 -0.45 0.30 -18.90
N ILE A 321 -1.47 -0.50 -19.23
CA ILE A 321 -2.82 -0.02 -19.53
C ILE A 321 -3.48 0.55 -18.27
N VAL A 322 -3.41 -0.18 -17.15
CA VAL A 322 -3.97 0.28 -15.87
C VAL A 322 -3.29 1.55 -15.42
N LEU A 323 -1.95 1.62 -15.50
CA LEU A 323 -1.20 2.82 -15.15
C LEU A 323 -1.65 4.01 -16.01
N ALA A 324 -1.73 3.85 -17.34
CA ALA A 324 -2.15 4.93 -18.24
C ALA A 324 -3.56 5.46 -17.92
N VAL A 325 -4.50 4.58 -17.61
CA VAL A 325 -5.86 4.97 -17.21
C VAL A 325 -5.84 5.74 -15.89
N LEU A 326 -5.11 5.25 -14.89
CA LEU A 326 -5.03 5.92 -13.58
C LEU A 326 -4.31 7.27 -13.67
N SER A 327 -3.26 7.38 -14.49
CA SER A 327 -2.59 8.66 -14.78
C SER A 327 -3.54 9.66 -15.44
N ALA A 328 -4.38 9.21 -16.38
CA ALA A 328 -5.38 10.08 -17.00
C ALA A 328 -6.42 10.57 -15.99
N VAL A 329 -6.95 9.68 -15.14
CA VAL A 329 -7.89 10.04 -14.06
C VAL A 329 -7.26 11.01 -13.06
N PHE A 330 -6.01 10.78 -12.66
CA PHE A 330 -5.27 11.68 -11.78
C PHE A 330 -5.07 13.05 -12.42
N GLY A 331 -4.70 13.09 -13.70
CA GLY A 331 -4.60 14.33 -14.48
C GLY A 331 -5.91 15.13 -14.52
N CYS A 332 -7.07 14.46 -14.64
CA CYS A 332 -8.36 15.13 -14.61
C CYS A 332 -8.63 15.89 -13.29
N ILE A 333 -8.12 15.41 -12.16
CA ILE A 333 -8.24 16.10 -10.86
C ILE A 333 -7.49 17.44 -10.90
N HIS A 334 -6.32 17.48 -11.53
CA HIS A 334 -5.52 18.70 -11.64
C HIS A 334 -6.11 19.74 -12.61
N ILE A 335 -6.85 19.29 -13.63
CA ILE A 335 -7.55 20.20 -14.56
C ILE A 335 -8.61 21.04 -13.84
N ILE A 336 -9.19 20.54 -12.73
CA ILE A 336 -10.16 21.29 -11.92
C ILE A 336 -9.59 22.64 -11.46
N ALA A 337 -8.28 22.72 -11.22
CA ALA A 337 -7.60 23.92 -10.75
C ALA A 337 -6.97 24.79 -11.86
N TRP A 338 -7.18 24.44 -13.13
CA TRP A 338 -6.47 25.06 -14.26
C TRP A 338 -6.70 26.57 -14.38
N ASN A 339 -7.89 27.05 -14.00
CA ASN A 339 -8.26 28.47 -14.07
C ASN A 339 -8.29 29.17 -12.70
N PHE A 340 -7.66 28.62 -11.66
CA PHE A 340 -7.66 29.24 -10.33
C PHE A 340 -6.47 30.19 -10.17
N GLU A 341 -6.76 31.48 -10.18
CA GLU A 341 -5.84 32.52 -9.74
C GLU A 341 -5.88 32.61 -8.21
N PHE A 342 -4.75 32.27 -7.58
CA PHE A 342 -4.53 32.42 -6.14
C PHE A 342 -3.38 33.42 -5.88
N PRO A 343 -3.51 34.38 -4.95
CA PRO A 343 -4.67 34.65 -4.09
C PRO A 343 -5.87 35.17 -4.89
N SER A 344 -7.08 34.83 -4.44
CA SER A 344 -8.31 35.34 -5.09
C SER A 344 -8.41 36.87 -4.96
N ASP A 345 -9.14 37.55 -5.83
CA ASP A 345 -9.25 39.02 -5.77
C ASP A 345 -9.90 39.49 -4.46
N VAL A 346 -10.80 38.69 -3.89
CA VAL A 346 -11.35 38.89 -2.54
C VAL A 346 -10.26 38.80 -1.47
N GLU A 347 -9.38 37.81 -1.56
CA GLU A 347 -8.20 37.68 -0.68
C GLU A 347 -7.10 38.69 -1.01
N LYS A 348 -7.16 39.45 -2.10
CA LYS A 348 -6.26 40.60 -2.36
C LYS A 348 -6.84 41.89 -1.79
N LEU A 349 -8.15 41.97 -1.60
CA LEU A 349 -8.88 43.14 -1.10
C LEU A 349 -9.06 43.16 0.42
N LEU A 350 -9.24 42.00 1.06
CA LEU A 350 -9.35 41.82 2.53
C LEU A 350 -7.97 41.73 3.17
#